data_AF-A0A7X4JEV3-F1
#
_entry.id   AF-A0A7X4JEV3-F1
#
_cell.length_a   1.000
_cell.length_b   1.000
_cell.length_c   1.000
_cell.angle_alpha   90.00
_cell.angle_beta   90.00
_cell.angle_gamma   90.00
#
_symmetry.space_group_name_H-M   'P 1'
#
loop_
_entity.id
_entity.type
_entity.pdbx_description
1 polymer ?
#
loop_
_entity_poly.entity_id
_entity_poly.type
_entity_poly.pdbx_seq_one_letter_code
_entity_poly.pdbx_strand_id
1 'polypeptide(L)' 'MIDPQDERLSLVRQCALVGITRLSYYYRPAGESQTNLRLMLLMDELQLNCPWYRSWQMALSLPK' A
#
# COMPACT_ATOMS: atom_id res chain seq x y z
N MET A 1 14.40 -10.29 12.96
CA MET A 1 13.03 -10.60 13.39
C MET A 1 12.67 -9.59 14.49
N ILE A 2 11.50 -8.96 14.43
CA ILE A 2 11.06 -7.97 15.43
C ILE A 2 10.06 -8.67 16.34
N ASP A 3 10.34 -8.69 17.64
CA ASP A 3 9.54 -9.36 18.65
C ASP A 3 9.08 -8.36 19.72
N PRO A 4 7.77 -8.09 19.86
CA PRO A 4 7.24 -7.20 20.87
C PRO A 4 7.33 -7.77 22.31
N GLN A 5 7.61 -9.06 22.47
CA GLN A 5 7.71 -9.75 23.78
C GLN A 5 9.16 -9.86 24.29
N ASP A 6 10.14 -9.32 23.57
CA ASP A 6 11.53 -9.29 24.03
C ASP A 6 11.71 -8.23 25.14
N GLU A 7 11.89 -8.68 26.39
CA GLU A 7 12.13 -7.80 27.55
C GLU A 7 13.46 -7.05 27.48
N ARG A 8 14.42 -7.48 26.64
CA ARG A 8 15.78 -6.92 26.60
C ARG A 8 15.91 -5.71 25.67
N LEU A 9 15.08 -5.63 24.65
CA LEU A 9 15.21 -4.61 23.58
C LEU A 9 13.87 -3.98 23.24
N SER A 10 13.79 -2.65 23.36
CA SER A 10 12.60 -1.91 22.94
C SER A 10 12.35 -2.06 21.43
N LEU A 11 11.08 -2.09 21.06
CA LEU A 11 10.62 -2.20 19.67
C LEU A 11 11.24 -1.14 18.75
N VAL A 12 11.52 0.05 19.29
CA VAL A 12 12.22 1.14 18.59
C VAL A 12 13.65 0.74 18.22
N ARG A 13 14.38 0.13 19.16
CA ARG A 13 15.77 -0.29 18.96
C ARG A 13 15.84 -1.48 18.01
N GLN A 14 14.87 -2.39 18.09
CA GLN A 14 14.74 -3.49 17.13
C GLN A 14 14.47 -2.99 15.71
N CYS A 15 13.53 -2.05 15.52
CA CYS A 15 13.27 -1.43 14.22
C CYS A 15 14.51 -0.71 13.66
N ALA A 16 15.24 0.01 14.52
CA ALA A 16 16.49 0.69 14.13
C ALA A 16 17.59 -0.28 13.69
N LEU A 17 17.73 -1.43 14.36
CA LEU A 17 18.69 -2.48 13.98
C LEU A 17 18.33 -3.16 12.66
N VAL A 18 17.05 -3.34 12.38
CA VAL A 18 16.54 -3.93 11.13
C VAL A 18 16.53 -2.90 9.98
N GLY A 19 16.63 -1.60 10.30
CA GLY A 19 16.60 -0.53 9.30
C GLY A 19 15.20 -0.19 8.80
N ILE A 20 14.15 -0.56 9.55
CA ILE A 20 12.77 -0.21 9.19
C ILE A 20 12.21 0.87 10.11
N THR A 21 11.23 1.63 9.61
CA THR A 21 10.54 2.61 10.44
C THR A 21 9.58 1.92 11.41
N ARG A 22 9.39 2.50 12.60
CA ARG A 22 8.42 2.00 13.59
C ARG A 22 7.00 1.94 13.04
N LEU A 23 6.64 2.87 12.15
CA LEU A 23 5.31 2.90 11.52
C LEU A 23 5.07 1.66 10.64
N SER A 24 6.09 1.21 9.94
CA SER A 24 6.02 -0.02 9.12
C SER A 24 5.69 -1.26 9.95
N TYR A 25 6.04 -1.28 11.24
CA TYR A 25 5.72 -2.40 12.12
C TYR A 25 4.22 -2.44 12.49
N TYR A 26 3.59 -1.29 12.66
CA TYR A 26 2.17 -1.21 13.00
C TYR A 26 1.25 -1.32 11.77
N TYR A 27 1.79 -1.10 10.58
CA TYR A 27 1.04 -1.27 9.35
C TYR A 27 0.67 -2.75 9.17
N ARG A 28 -0.64 -3.04 9.20
CA ARG A 28 -1.17 -4.32 8.76
C ARG A 28 -1.72 -4.15 7.34
N PRO A 29 -1.26 -4.93 6.36
CA PRO A 29 -1.85 -4.87 5.03
C PRO A 29 -3.32 -5.29 5.14
N ALA A 30 -4.22 -4.38 4.78
CA ALA A 30 -5.62 -4.73 4.59
C ALA A 30 -5.72 -5.47 3.24
N GLY A 31 -6.48 -6.56 3.19
CA GLY A 31 -6.78 -7.23 1.92
C GLY A 31 -7.57 -6.30 1.01
N GLU A 32 -7.31 -6.37 -0.30
CA GLU A 32 -8.04 -5.56 -1.27
C GLU A 32 -9.48 -6.05 -1.44
N SER A 33 -10.43 -5.12 -1.44
CA SER A 33 -11.83 -5.46 -1.72
C SER A 33 -12.01 -5.82 -3.21
N GLN A 34 -13.01 -6.66 -3.51
CA GLN A 34 -13.28 -7.02 -4.90
C GLN A 34 -13.60 -5.80 -5.78
N THR A 35 -14.21 -4.77 -5.20
CA THR A 35 -14.44 -3.48 -5.87
C THR A 35 -13.11 -2.78 -6.18
N ASN A 36 -12.16 -2.76 -5.25
CA ASN A 36 -10.87 -2.12 -5.48
C ASN A 36 -10.05 -2.85 -6.54
N LEU A 37 -10.07 -4.19 -6.53
CA LEU A 37 -9.42 -4.99 -7.58
C LEU A 37 -9.99 -4.69 -8.98
N ARG A 38 -11.31 -4.54 -9.10
CA ARG A 38 -11.94 -4.14 -10.37
C ARG A 38 -11.52 -2.73 -10.79
N LEU A 39 -11.42 -1.79 -9.87
CA LEU A 39 -10.93 -0.45 -10.15
C LEU A 39 -9.48 -0.45 -10.64
N MET A 40 -8.60 -1.23 -10.00
CA MET A 40 -7.21 -1.39 -10.45
C MET A 40 -7.15 -1.91 -11.90
N LEU A 41 -7.93 -2.95 -12.23
CA LEU A 41 -8.00 -3.47 -13.60
C LEU A 41 -8.48 -2.43 -14.61
N LEU A 42 -9.53 -1.66 -14.28
CA LEU A 42 -10.01 -0.59 -15.16
C LEU A 42 -8.97 0.52 -15.36
N MET A 43 -8.20 0.86 -14.32
CA MET A 43 -7.12 1.83 -14.42
C MET A 43 -6.00 1.33 -15.35
N ASP A 44 -5.63 0.05 -15.25
CA ASP A 44 -4.64 -0.55 -16.14
C ASP A 44 -5.12 -0.55 -17.60
N GLU A 45 -6.38 -0.91 -17.86
CA GLU A 45 -6.99 -0.84 -19.20
C GLU A 45 -6.97 0.59 -19.76
N LEU A 46 -7.31 1.59 -18.95
CA LEU A 46 -7.29 3.00 -19.36
C LEU A 46 -5.87 3.48 -19.70
N GLN A 47 -4.85 3.02 -18.97
CA GLN A 47 -3.46 3.36 -19.25
C GLN A 47 -2.99 2.78 -20.59
N LEU A 48 -3.42 1.55 -20.91
CA LEU A 48 -3.10 0.90 -22.19
C LEU A 48 -3.81 1.54 -23.36
N ASN A 49 -5.11 1.87 -23.20
CA ASN A 49 -5.92 2.45 -24.27
C ASN A 49 -5.64 3.93 -24.50
N CYS A 50 -5.33 4.67 -23.43
CA CYS A 50 -5.15 6.12 -23.43
C CYS A 50 -3.88 6.50 -22.64
N PRO A 51 -2.67 6.23 -23.15
CA PRO A 51 -1.41 6.51 -22.45
C PRO A 51 -1.16 8.01 -22.19
N TRP A 52 -1.91 8.89 -22.86
CA TRP A 52 -1.86 10.34 -22.66
C TRP A 52 -2.80 10.84 -21.54
N TYR A 53 -3.65 9.98 -20.98
CA TYR A 53 -4.52 10.38 -19.87
C TYR A 53 -3.68 10.71 -18.64
N ARG A 54 -3.99 11.84 -18.02
CA ARG A 54 -3.46 12.22 -16.71
C ARG A 54 -4.33 11.62 -15.61
N SER A 55 -3.78 11.52 -14.40
CA SER A 55 -4.44 10.93 -13.24
C SER A 55 -5.88 11.43 -13.00
N TRP A 56 -6.12 12.73 -13.16
CA TRP A 56 -7.45 13.33 -13.00
C TRP A 56 -8.47 12.91 -14.08
N GLN A 57 -8.02 12.61 -15.30
CA GLN A 57 -8.86 12.21 -16.43
C GLN A 57 -9.26 10.75 -16.25
N MET A 58 -8.32 9.91 -15.81
CA MET A 58 -8.61 8.54 -15.39
C MET A 58 -9.66 8.55 -14.28
N ALA A 59 -9.46 9.33 -13.22
CA ALA A 59 -10.40 9.43 -12.11
C ALA A 59 -11.81 9.90 -12.54
N LEU A 60 -11.90 10.77 -13.56
CA LEU A 60 -13.18 11.21 -14.12
C LEU A 60 -13.88 10.10 -14.93
N SER A 61 -13.10 9.28 -15.64
CA SER A 61 -13.62 8.21 -16.49
C SER A 61 -14.04 6.94 -15.74
N LEU A 62 -13.58 6.77 -14.49
CA LEU A 62 -13.91 5.61 -13.68
C LEU A 62 -15.37 5.66 -13.19
N PRO A 63 -16.06 4.51 -13.11
CA PRO A 63 -17.40 4.43 -12.52
C PRO A 63 -17.34 4.72 -11.01
N LYS A 64 -18.38 5.40 -10.50
CA LYS A 64 -18.53 5.74 -9.08
C LYS A 64 -19.21 4.65 -8.28
#